data_AF-A0A1M5R9V1-F1
#
_entry.id   AF-A0A1M5R9V1-F1
#
_cell.length_a   1.000
_cell.length_b   1.000
_cell.length_c   1.000
_cell.angle_alpha   90.00
_cell.angle_beta   90.00
_cell.angle_gamma   90.00
#
_symmetry.space_group_name_H-M   'P 1'
#
loop_
_entity.id
_entity.type
_entity.pdbx_description
1 polymer ?
#
loop_
_entity_poly.entity_id
_entity_poly.type
_entity_poly.pdbx_seq_one_letter_code
_entity_poly.pdbx_strand_id
1 'polypeptide(L)'
;MRKLSVFFICIILMFSLIGCKDESVSSNQKVNLIVSKHFGNEEVYNQELDFKNDSSIMEIMEENLDIETAYGGGFVSSINGIKSGFTGSKNKKKLDWFYYVNGNLAQIGADDYYLNPGDIIIWDYHNWDNEMYISSIIGAYPANFTKGYEGNVLKGEIRYSKEFKEDSEKLSEFLRERGLNNIEEKVLDEKDIENEEINTVVIGKWDEISKLSYINDVYNSKNNGLFFKIGDKVKALNYNKEISKEYEKGAVIAAIPKGYGTGSNLWIITGNDEQSIKDAVAVLYKTPEKIKGMFSAVLSGNKVINIPMKN
;
A
#
# COMPACT_ATOMS: atom_id res chain seq x y z
N MET A 1 -16.49 91.96 14.75
CA MET A 1 -16.91 90.57 14.98
C MET A 1 -16.15 89.68 14.00
N ARG A 2 -15.44 88.67 14.53
CA ARG A 2 -14.48 87.81 13.81
C ARG A 2 -15.20 86.76 12.96
N LYS A 3 -14.49 86.38 11.89
CA LYS A 3 -14.79 85.37 10.88
C LYS A 3 -14.66 83.92 11.41
N LEU A 4 -15.24 82.99 10.63
CA LEU A 4 -14.59 81.82 9.98
C LEU A 4 -15.11 80.41 10.37
N SER A 5 -15.67 79.75 9.34
CA SER A 5 -15.61 78.31 8.92
C SER A 5 -15.86 77.16 9.90
N VAL A 6 -16.67 76.18 9.48
CA VAL A 6 -16.37 74.71 9.33
C VAL A 6 -17.50 74.09 8.47
N PHE A 7 -17.29 73.80 7.18
CA PHE A 7 -16.99 72.48 6.57
C PHE A 7 -18.12 71.44 6.65
N PHE A 8 -18.87 71.26 5.55
CA PHE A 8 -19.90 70.23 5.38
C PHE A 8 -19.25 69.01 4.71
N ILE A 9 -19.00 67.94 5.47
CA ILE A 9 -18.43 66.67 4.96
C ILE A 9 -19.58 65.76 4.53
N CYS A 10 -19.66 65.47 3.23
CA CYS A 10 -20.47 64.38 2.68
C CYS A 10 -19.80 63.05 3.06
N ILE A 11 -20.46 62.27 3.93
CA ILE A 11 -20.06 60.88 4.22
C ILE A 11 -20.59 60.01 3.08
N ILE A 12 -19.68 59.58 2.20
CA ILE A 12 -19.92 58.50 1.23
C ILE A 12 -19.79 57.19 2.01
N LEU A 13 -20.90 56.48 2.23
CA LEU A 13 -20.90 55.10 2.70
C LEU A 13 -20.35 54.20 1.60
N MET A 14 -19.07 53.87 1.70
CA MET A 14 -18.43 52.85 0.89
C MET A 14 -18.83 51.48 1.45
N PHE A 15 -19.88 50.88 0.87
CA PHE A 15 -20.18 49.46 1.08
C PHE A 15 -19.01 48.66 0.50
N SER A 16 -18.06 48.28 1.35
CA SER A 16 -17.12 47.21 1.04
C SER A 16 -17.93 45.93 0.90
N LEU A 17 -18.24 45.58 -0.34
CA LEU A 17 -18.54 44.21 -0.74
C LEU A 17 -17.36 43.36 -0.30
N ILE A 18 -17.45 42.79 0.90
CA ILE A 18 -16.68 41.60 1.26
C ILE A 18 -17.30 40.52 0.37
N GLY A 19 -16.76 40.40 -0.85
CA GLY A 19 -16.98 39.21 -1.63
C GLY A 19 -16.58 38.04 -0.74
N CYS A 20 -17.53 37.14 -0.49
CA CYS A 20 -17.16 35.77 -0.18
C CYS A 20 -16.18 35.39 -1.29
N LYS A 21 -14.90 35.28 -0.92
CA LYS A 21 -13.92 34.64 -1.75
C LYS A 21 -14.43 33.21 -1.81
N ASP A 22 -15.15 32.88 -2.88
CA ASP A 22 -15.30 31.49 -3.30
C ASP A 22 -13.89 30.92 -3.19
N GLU A 23 -13.72 29.96 -2.29
CA GLU A 23 -12.51 29.17 -2.24
C GLU A 23 -12.44 28.47 -3.59
N SER A 24 -11.73 29.13 -4.49
CA SER A 24 -11.30 28.61 -5.77
C SER A 24 -10.81 27.20 -5.50
N VAL A 25 -11.54 26.21 -6.02
CA VAL A 25 -11.14 24.80 -6.09
C VAL A 25 -9.70 24.78 -6.59
N SER A 26 -8.78 24.63 -5.66
CA SER A 26 -7.35 24.78 -5.88
C SER A 26 -6.79 23.41 -6.22
N SER A 27 -6.69 23.15 -7.53
CA SER A 27 -5.81 22.20 -8.23
C SER A 27 -5.93 20.70 -7.88
N ASN A 28 -6.62 19.94 -8.74
CA ASN A 28 -6.42 18.52 -9.10
C ASN A 28 -5.59 17.65 -8.11
N GLN A 29 -6.06 17.49 -6.88
CA GLN A 29 -5.49 16.49 -5.98
C GLN A 29 -6.21 15.17 -6.23
N LYS A 30 -5.45 14.13 -6.52
CA LYS A 30 -5.98 12.83 -6.92
C LYS A 30 -5.49 11.73 -6.01
N VAL A 31 -6.34 10.74 -5.79
CA VAL A 31 -6.03 9.48 -5.12
C VAL A 31 -6.54 8.31 -5.95
N ASN A 32 -5.97 7.12 -5.74
CA ASN A 32 -6.51 5.90 -6.31
C ASN A 32 -7.27 5.12 -5.25
N LEU A 33 -8.54 4.83 -5.51
CA LEU A 33 -9.36 3.98 -4.66
C LEU A 33 -9.60 2.63 -5.36
N ILE A 34 -9.14 1.56 -4.72
CA ILE A 34 -9.35 0.18 -5.14
C ILE A 34 -10.21 -0.52 -4.09
N VAL A 35 -11.24 -1.22 -4.52
CA VAL A 35 -12.04 -2.12 -3.68
C VAL A 35 -11.97 -3.50 -4.30
N SER A 36 -11.60 -4.50 -3.51
CA SER A 36 -11.45 -5.87 -3.95
C SER A 36 -11.97 -6.86 -2.93
N LYS A 37 -11.99 -8.13 -3.33
CA LYS A 37 -12.28 -9.27 -2.47
C LYS A 37 -11.19 -10.31 -2.59
N HIS A 38 -11.11 -11.16 -1.58
CA HIS A 38 -10.26 -12.34 -1.57
C HIS A 38 -8.79 -11.98 -1.80
N PHE A 39 -8.26 -11.02 -1.05
CA PHE A 39 -6.85 -10.62 -1.12
C PHE A 39 -6.46 -10.07 -2.50
N GLY A 40 -7.31 -9.23 -3.10
CA GLY A 40 -7.08 -8.65 -4.42
C GLY A 40 -7.31 -9.59 -5.61
N ASN A 41 -7.88 -10.79 -5.40
CA ASN A 41 -8.16 -11.73 -6.49
C ASN A 41 -9.41 -11.37 -7.32
N GLU A 42 -10.27 -10.49 -6.80
CA GLU A 42 -11.51 -10.07 -7.45
C GLU A 42 -11.70 -8.57 -7.26
N GLU A 43 -11.54 -7.79 -8.33
CA GLU A 43 -11.76 -6.34 -8.32
C GLU A 43 -13.27 -6.03 -8.30
N VAL A 44 -13.67 -5.12 -7.42
CA VAL A 44 -15.05 -4.61 -7.29
C VAL A 44 -15.14 -3.16 -7.77
N TYR A 45 -14.11 -2.36 -7.49
CA TYR A 45 -14.03 -0.96 -7.88
C TYR A 45 -12.56 -0.53 -8.03
N ASN A 46 -12.24 0.33 -8.99
CA ASN A 46 -10.90 0.85 -9.19
C ASN A 46 -10.98 2.15 -9.99
N GLN A 47 -10.84 3.29 -9.32
CA GLN A 47 -10.90 4.61 -9.94
C GLN A 47 -9.85 5.54 -9.35
N GLU A 48 -9.39 6.48 -10.18
CA GLU A 48 -8.67 7.67 -9.74
C GLU A 48 -9.72 8.75 -9.44
N LEU A 49 -9.68 9.31 -8.25
CA LEU A 49 -10.69 10.23 -7.72
C LEU A 49 -10.04 11.55 -7.35
N ASP A 50 -10.70 12.65 -7.72
CA ASP A 50 -10.36 13.97 -7.20
C ASP A 50 -10.89 14.11 -5.76
N PHE A 51 -10.15 14.81 -4.90
CA PHE A 51 -10.57 15.09 -3.53
C PHE A 51 -10.31 16.56 -3.16
N LYS A 52 -10.98 17.03 -2.11
CA LYS A 52 -10.78 18.38 -1.56
C LYS A 52 -9.69 18.35 -0.49
N ASN A 53 -9.04 19.48 -0.25
CA ASN A 53 -8.14 19.60 0.90
C ASN A 53 -8.86 19.19 2.18
N ASP A 54 -8.12 18.52 3.07
CA ASP A 54 -8.59 18.04 4.35
C ASP A 54 -9.72 17.00 4.27
N SER A 55 -9.96 16.38 3.11
CA SER A 55 -10.87 15.24 3.03
C SER A 55 -10.27 13.97 3.63
N SER A 56 -11.09 13.26 4.40
CA SER A 56 -10.75 11.94 4.94
C SER A 56 -10.99 10.82 3.93
N ILE A 57 -10.46 9.62 4.21
CA ILE A 57 -10.80 8.42 3.43
C ILE A 57 -12.31 8.16 3.49
N MET A 58 -12.93 8.33 4.66
CA MET A 58 -14.36 8.11 4.83
C MET A 58 -15.18 9.01 3.92
N GLU A 59 -14.85 10.31 3.85
CA GLU A 59 -15.55 11.25 2.96
C GLU A 59 -15.47 10.82 1.49
N ILE A 60 -14.28 10.44 1.02
CA ILE A 60 -14.10 9.95 -0.35
C ILE A 60 -14.88 8.65 -0.59
N MET A 61 -15.01 7.78 0.41
CA MET A 61 -15.85 6.59 0.31
C MET A 61 -17.33 6.96 0.22
N GLU A 62 -17.83 7.83 1.09
CA GLU A 62 -19.24 8.28 1.11
C GLU A 62 -19.65 9.01 -0.18
N GLU A 63 -18.73 9.78 -0.78
CA GLU A 63 -18.99 10.50 -2.03
C GLU A 63 -19.05 9.56 -3.26
N ASN A 64 -18.41 8.39 -3.20
CA ASN A 64 -18.19 7.54 -4.39
C ASN A 64 -18.75 6.12 -4.31
N LEU A 65 -19.10 5.63 -3.12
CA LEU A 65 -19.52 4.25 -2.87
C LEU A 65 -20.75 4.22 -1.96
N ASP A 66 -21.54 3.15 -2.05
CA ASP A 66 -22.61 2.88 -1.09
C ASP A 66 -22.01 2.16 0.13
N ILE A 67 -21.86 2.89 1.25
CA ILE A 67 -21.23 2.35 2.46
C ILE A 67 -22.20 2.29 3.65
N GLU A 68 -22.07 1.26 4.47
CA GLU A 68 -22.72 1.16 5.77
C GLU A 68 -21.66 1.10 6.87
N THR A 69 -21.82 1.88 7.94
CA THR A 69 -20.88 1.90 9.08
C THR A 69 -21.47 1.28 10.35
N ALA A 70 -20.60 0.88 11.27
CA ALA A 70 -20.95 0.34 12.58
C ALA A 70 -20.14 1.03 13.69
N TYR A 71 -20.46 0.72 14.95
CA TYR A 71 -19.72 1.17 16.15
C TYR A 71 -19.53 2.68 16.28
N GLY A 72 -20.51 3.47 15.83
CA GLY A 72 -20.46 4.94 15.92
C GLY A 72 -19.86 5.64 14.71
N GLY A 73 -19.60 4.91 13.61
CA GLY A 73 -19.27 5.50 12.31
C GLY A 73 -17.89 5.09 11.77
N GLY A 74 -16.90 4.90 12.66
CA GLY A 74 -15.51 4.65 12.24
C GLY A 74 -15.23 3.27 11.63
N PHE A 75 -16.17 2.32 11.72
CA PHE A 75 -16.00 0.98 11.16
C PHE A 75 -16.88 0.76 9.92
N VAL A 76 -16.28 0.58 8.75
CA VAL A 76 -17.01 0.26 7.51
C VAL A 76 -17.44 -1.20 7.53
N SER A 77 -18.75 -1.41 7.63
CA SER A 77 -19.39 -2.72 7.70
C SER A 77 -19.96 -3.21 6.37
N SER A 78 -20.13 -2.33 5.38
CA SER A 78 -20.49 -2.70 4.02
C SER A 78 -19.94 -1.72 3.00
N ILE A 79 -19.57 -2.22 1.81
CA ILE A 79 -19.25 -1.43 0.63
C ILE A 79 -20.00 -2.05 -0.56
N ASN A 80 -20.76 -1.25 -1.29
CA ASN A 80 -21.56 -1.63 -2.46
C ASN A 80 -22.39 -2.91 -2.23
N GLY A 81 -23.05 -2.99 -1.07
CA GLY A 81 -23.91 -4.12 -0.68
C GLY A 81 -23.17 -5.39 -0.22
N ILE A 82 -21.85 -5.44 -0.28
CA ILE A 82 -21.06 -6.54 0.29
C ILE A 82 -20.88 -6.26 1.79
N LYS A 83 -21.62 -7.00 2.60
CA LYS A 83 -21.67 -6.81 4.06
C LYS A 83 -20.59 -7.64 4.76
N SER A 84 -20.11 -7.12 5.89
CA SER A 84 -19.29 -7.83 6.86
C SER A 84 -19.92 -9.19 7.17
N GLY A 85 -19.11 -10.24 7.11
CA GLY A 85 -19.54 -11.57 7.53
C GLY A 85 -19.59 -11.70 9.05
N PHE A 86 -18.97 -10.77 9.77
CA PHE A 86 -18.82 -10.78 11.22
C PHE A 86 -19.71 -9.74 11.91
N THR A 87 -19.48 -8.46 11.59
CA THR A 87 -20.18 -7.32 12.18
C THR A 87 -21.63 -7.28 11.69
N GLY A 88 -22.59 -7.21 12.61
CA GLY A 88 -24.02 -7.20 12.27
C GLY A 88 -24.59 -8.52 11.73
N SER A 89 -23.78 -9.57 11.57
CA SER A 89 -24.22 -10.86 11.03
C SER A 89 -24.79 -11.78 12.11
N LYS A 90 -25.94 -12.42 11.83
CA LYS A 90 -26.52 -13.48 12.67
C LYS A 90 -25.68 -14.76 12.66
N ASN A 91 -25.07 -15.07 11.51
CA ASN A 91 -24.19 -16.23 11.34
C ASN A 91 -22.76 -15.71 11.17
N LYS A 92 -22.12 -15.35 12.30
CA LYS A 92 -20.80 -14.74 12.31
C LYS A 92 -19.78 -15.63 11.59
N LYS A 93 -19.19 -15.09 10.54
CA LYS A 93 -18.01 -15.61 9.84
C LYS A 93 -16.90 -14.58 9.99
N LYS A 94 -15.65 -15.03 10.13
CA LYS A 94 -14.48 -14.14 10.20
C LYS A 94 -14.12 -13.60 8.81
N LEU A 95 -15.03 -12.82 8.24
CA LEU A 95 -14.91 -12.12 6.96
C LEU A 95 -15.24 -10.67 7.21
N ASP A 96 -14.32 -9.77 6.88
CA ASP A 96 -14.53 -8.35 7.10
C ASP A 96 -13.78 -7.48 6.08
N TRP A 97 -14.03 -6.18 6.16
CA TRP A 97 -13.34 -5.16 5.40
C TRP A 97 -12.06 -4.73 6.09
N PHE A 98 -10.96 -4.73 5.34
CA PHE A 98 -9.66 -4.19 5.74
C PHE A 98 -9.25 -3.15 4.73
N TYR A 99 -8.57 -2.10 5.19
CA TYR A 99 -8.07 -1.07 4.28
C TYR A 99 -6.60 -0.76 4.48
N TYR A 100 -5.96 -0.49 3.36
CA TYR A 100 -4.55 -0.24 3.24
C TYR A 100 -4.35 1.13 2.63
N VAL A 101 -3.39 1.88 3.15
CA VAL A 101 -2.95 3.14 2.53
C VAL A 101 -1.48 3.00 2.16
N ASN A 102 -1.19 3.21 0.87
CA ASN A 102 0.14 3.04 0.32
C ASN A 102 0.75 1.67 0.70
N GLY A 103 -0.12 0.65 0.74
CA GLY A 103 0.20 -0.75 0.99
C GLY A 103 0.49 -1.12 2.45
N ASN A 104 0.33 -0.20 3.40
CA ASN A 104 0.32 -0.51 4.83
C ASN A 104 -1.12 -0.65 5.31
N LEU A 105 -1.42 -1.68 6.10
CA LEU A 105 -2.70 -1.81 6.76
C LEU A 105 -2.89 -0.64 7.71
N ALA A 106 -4.03 0.03 7.58
CA ALA A 106 -4.28 1.22 8.37
C ALA A 106 -4.48 0.91 9.85
N GLN A 107 -4.07 1.87 10.68
CA GLN A 107 -4.06 1.75 12.14
C GLN A 107 -5.03 2.67 12.87
N ILE A 108 -5.62 3.59 12.12
CA ILE A 108 -6.62 4.56 12.58
C ILE A 108 -7.94 4.28 11.88
N GLY A 109 -8.99 5.06 12.17
CA GLY A 109 -10.24 5.00 11.43
C GLY A 109 -10.12 5.66 10.05
N ALA A 110 -11.00 5.30 9.11
CA ALA A 110 -11.03 5.93 7.79
C ALA A 110 -11.48 7.41 7.85
N ASP A 111 -12.18 7.79 8.92
CA ASP A 111 -12.56 9.15 9.29
C ASP A 111 -11.40 9.97 9.87
N ASP A 112 -10.40 9.29 10.45
CA ASP A 112 -9.21 9.92 11.04
C ASP A 112 -8.03 10.05 10.06
N TYR A 113 -8.04 9.32 8.95
CA TYR A 113 -6.99 9.41 7.93
C TYR A 113 -7.31 10.49 6.89
N TYR A 114 -6.53 11.56 6.88
CA TYR A 114 -6.62 12.65 5.89
C TYR A 114 -5.76 12.36 4.66
N LEU A 115 -6.34 12.57 3.48
CA LEU A 115 -5.77 12.16 2.20
C LEU A 115 -4.58 13.03 1.78
N ASN A 116 -3.54 12.38 1.24
CA ASN A 116 -2.44 13.05 0.58
C ASN A 116 -2.49 12.85 -0.96
N PRO A 117 -2.05 13.82 -1.77
CA PRO A 117 -2.01 13.67 -3.21
C PRO A 117 -1.16 12.48 -3.68
N GLY A 118 -1.79 11.60 -4.45
CA GLY A 118 -1.21 10.38 -4.98
C GLY A 118 -1.27 9.18 -4.03
N ASP A 119 -1.99 9.28 -2.91
CA ASP A 119 -2.28 8.13 -2.07
C ASP A 119 -3.02 7.04 -2.87
N ILE A 120 -2.67 5.79 -2.55
CA ILE A 120 -3.38 4.61 -3.05
C ILE A 120 -4.06 3.96 -1.86
N ILE A 121 -5.39 4.02 -1.85
CA ILE A 121 -6.27 3.39 -0.86
C ILE A 121 -6.80 2.09 -1.44
N ILE A 122 -6.62 1.00 -0.70
CA ILE A 122 -7.08 -0.34 -1.10
C ILE A 122 -7.96 -0.88 0.02
N TRP A 123 -9.24 -1.10 -0.26
CA TRP A 123 -10.16 -1.85 0.58
C TRP A 123 -10.24 -3.29 0.07
N ASP A 124 -10.07 -4.27 0.94
CA ASP A 124 -10.24 -5.67 0.57
C ASP A 124 -11.14 -6.40 1.58
N TYR A 125 -12.13 -7.10 1.04
CA TYR A 125 -13.00 -7.99 1.82
C TYR A 125 -12.44 -9.41 1.81
N HIS A 126 -11.96 -9.86 2.97
CA HIS A 126 -11.31 -11.17 3.08
C HIS A 126 -11.46 -11.84 4.44
N ASN A 127 -11.02 -13.09 4.47
CA ASN A 127 -11.09 -13.96 5.64
C ASN A 127 -9.93 -13.65 6.59
N TRP A 128 -10.21 -13.59 7.89
CA TRP A 128 -9.22 -13.36 8.95
C TRP A 128 -9.15 -14.51 9.99
N ASP A 129 -9.71 -15.68 9.69
CA ASP A 129 -9.81 -16.82 10.61
C ASP A 129 -8.47 -17.36 11.10
N ASN A 130 -7.43 -17.30 10.28
CA ASN A 130 -6.14 -17.88 10.59
C ASN A 130 -5.22 -16.99 11.47
N GLU A 131 -5.75 -15.91 12.06
CA GLU A 131 -5.00 -14.93 12.89
C GLU A 131 -3.76 -14.33 12.20
N MET A 132 -3.68 -14.46 10.88
CA MET A 132 -2.65 -13.86 10.05
C MET A 132 -3.02 -12.42 9.76
N TYR A 133 -2.13 -11.51 10.13
CA TYR A 133 -2.28 -10.10 9.83
C TYR A 133 -1.39 -9.77 8.64
N ILE A 134 -2.01 -9.63 7.47
CA ILE A 134 -1.31 -9.10 6.30
C ILE A 134 -1.33 -7.60 6.44
N SER A 135 -0.30 -7.05 7.08
CA SER A 135 -0.19 -5.62 7.35
C SER A 135 0.61 -4.85 6.31
N SER A 136 1.23 -5.56 5.36
CA SER A 136 1.97 -4.98 4.25
C SER A 136 1.65 -5.72 2.96
N ILE A 137 1.38 -4.96 1.89
CA ILE A 137 1.02 -5.50 0.57
C ILE A 137 1.78 -4.78 -0.54
N ILE A 138 1.99 -5.48 -1.66
CA ILE A 138 2.70 -4.94 -2.83
C ILE A 138 1.82 -4.07 -3.73
N GLY A 139 0.50 -4.13 -3.54
CA GLY A 139 -0.51 -3.64 -4.49
C GLY A 139 -0.59 -2.13 -4.65
N ALA A 140 0.08 -1.37 -3.79
CA ALA A 140 0.17 0.08 -3.86
C ALA A 140 1.49 0.56 -4.47
N TYR A 141 2.30 -0.31 -5.07
CA TYR A 141 3.59 0.08 -5.63
C TYR A 141 3.42 1.12 -6.78
N PRO A 142 4.24 2.18 -6.84
CA PRO A 142 5.40 2.49 -5.99
C PRO A 142 5.09 3.33 -4.74
N ALA A 143 3.81 3.68 -4.47
CA ALA A 143 3.41 4.55 -3.36
C ALA A 143 3.85 4.02 -1.98
N ASN A 144 4.00 2.69 -1.83
CA ASN A 144 4.65 2.06 -0.68
C ASN A 144 5.96 2.75 -0.27
N PHE A 145 6.73 3.20 -1.25
CA PHE A 145 8.04 3.80 -1.06
C PHE A 145 8.02 5.31 -1.27
N THR A 146 7.22 5.81 -2.22
CA THR A 146 7.28 7.21 -2.65
C THR A 146 6.27 8.13 -1.95
N LYS A 147 5.29 7.54 -1.24
CA LYS A 147 4.25 8.28 -0.51
C LYS A 147 4.24 7.96 0.98
N GLY A 148 4.66 6.74 1.34
CA GLY A 148 4.74 6.32 2.74
C GLY A 148 3.36 6.23 3.40
N TYR A 149 3.30 6.13 4.72
CA TYR A 149 2.05 6.12 5.47
C TYR A 149 1.83 7.48 6.14
N GLU A 150 0.66 8.10 5.96
CA GLU A 150 0.36 9.47 6.43
C GLU A 150 1.37 10.52 5.90
N GLY A 151 1.88 10.32 4.68
CA GLY A 151 2.90 11.20 4.07
C GLY A 151 4.32 11.01 4.62
N ASN A 152 4.54 10.09 5.57
CA ASN A 152 5.85 9.81 6.13
C ASN A 152 6.65 8.90 5.19
N VAL A 153 7.44 9.52 4.30
CA VAL A 153 8.34 8.81 3.37
C VAL A 153 9.65 8.47 4.07
N LEU A 154 9.85 7.18 4.35
CA LEU A 154 11.09 6.66 4.90
C LEU A 154 12.22 6.59 3.85
N LYS A 155 13.46 6.51 4.34
CA LYS A 155 14.60 6.17 3.48
C LYS A 155 14.42 4.76 2.90
N GLY A 156 14.90 4.55 1.69
CA GLY A 156 14.96 3.26 1.05
C GLY A 156 16.36 2.65 1.12
N GLU A 157 16.43 1.32 1.08
CA GLU A 157 17.64 0.64 0.66
C GLU A 157 17.32 -0.61 -0.16
N ILE A 158 18.22 -0.99 -1.06
CA ILE A 158 18.16 -2.25 -1.81
C ILE A 158 19.38 -3.07 -1.43
N ARG A 159 19.16 -4.23 -0.81
CA ARG A 159 20.19 -5.21 -0.48
C ARG A 159 20.15 -6.34 -1.48
N TYR A 160 21.23 -6.57 -2.20
CA TYR A 160 21.22 -7.48 -3.34
C TYR A 160 22.36 -8.49 -3.33
N SER A 161 22.07 -9.74 -3.68
CA SER A 161 23.12 -10.69 -4.08
C SER A 161 23.83 -10.18 -5.33
N LYS A 162 25.13 -10.44 -5.45
CA LYS A 162 26.01 -9.78 -6.44
C LYS A 162 25.51 -9.90 -7.89
N GLU A 163 24.86 -11.01 -8.24
CA GLU A 163 24.31 -11.26 -9.57
C GLU A 163 23.12 -10.33 -9.95
N PHE A 164 22.50 -9.65 -8.98
CA PHE A 164 21.36 -8.75 -9.18
C PHE A 164 21.73 -7.26 -9.08
N LYS A 165 23.03 -6.93 -9.15
CA LYS A 165 23.51 -5.55 -9.05
C LYS A 165 22.84 -4.62 -10.08
N GLU A 166 22.87 -5.00 -11.35
CA GLU A 166 22.32 -4.17 -12.43
C GLU A 166 20.79 -4.01 -12.30
N ASP A 167 20.07 -5.06 -11.90
CA ASP A 167 18.63 -4.99 -11.66
C ASP A 167 18.29 -4.08 -10.48
N SER A 168 19.13 -4.08 -9.44
CA SER A 168 18.99 -3.22 -8.26
C SER A 168 19.22 -1.75 -8.60
N GLU A 169 20.22 -1.45 -9.45
CA GLU A 169 20.50 -0.10 -9.94
C GLU A 169 19.30 0.44 -10.75
N LYS A 170 18.71 -0.36 -11.65
CA LYS A 170 17.51 0.03 -12.41
C LYS A 170 16.30 0.27 -11.53
N LEU A 171 16.09 -0.58 -10.52
CA LEU A 171 14.99 -0.39 -9.57
C LEU A 171 15.17 0.89 -8.76
N SER A 172 16.40 1.16 -8.29
CA SER A 172 16.71 2.37 -7.54
C SER A 172 16.52 3.63 -8.39
N GLU A 173 17.03 3.64 -9.63
CA GLU A 173 16.84 4.75 -10.58
C GLU A 173 15.36 5.04 -10.79
N PHE A 174 14.56 4.00 -11.08
CA PHE A 174 13.10 4.14 -11.21
C PHE A 174 12.46 4.75 -9.96
N LEU A 175 12.82 4.28 -8.75
CA LEU A 175 12.25 4.81 -7.51
C LEU A 175 12.64 6.28 -7.26
N ARG A 176 13.88 6.66 -7.60
CA ARG A 176 14.33 8.06 -7.54
C ARG A 176 13.54 8.94 -8.49
N GLU A 177 13.33 8.50 -9.73
CA GLU A 177 12.51 9.21 -10.72
C GLU A 177 11.06 9.40 -10.25
N ARG A 178 10.55 8.48 -9.40
CA ARG A 178 9.21 8.58 -8.79
C ARG A 178 9.17 9.34 -7.47
N GLY A 179 10.29 9.92 -7.02
CA GLY A 179 10.36 10.83 -5.88
C GLY A 179 11.00 10.27 -4.61
N LEU A 180 11.48 9.02 -4.61
CA LEU A 180 12.26 8.49 -3.47
C LEU A 180 13.72 8.97 -3.57
N ASN A 181 13.98 10.16 -3.04
CA ASN A 181 15.29 10.79 -3.17
C ASN A 181 16.40 10.12 -2.34
N ASN A 182 16.04 9.50 -1.20
CA ASN A 182 16.99 8.88 -0.28
C ASN A 182 16.86 7.35 -0.34
N ILE A 183 17.52 6.75 -1.32
CA ILE A 183 17.65 5.30 -1.47
C ILE A 183 19.13 4.94 -1.64
N GLU A 184 19.56 3.81 -1.10
CA GLU A 184 20.94 3.30 -1.23
C GLU A 184 20.94 1.84 -1.65
N GLU A 185 21.87 1.45 -2.51
CA GLU A 185 22.06 0.07 -2.94
C GLU A 185 23.30 -0.53 -2.23
N LYS A 186 23.14 -1.69 -1.61
CA LYS A 186 24.19 -2.39 -0.85
C LYS A 186 24.24 -3.85 -1.25
N VAL A 187 25.44 -4.42 -1.28
CA VAL A 187 25.59 -5.88 -1.41
C VAL A 187 24.96 -6.54 -0.20
N LEU A 188 24.28 -7.66 -0.40
CA LEU A 188 23.58 -8.39 0.64
C LEU A 188 24.51 -8.76 1.80
N ASP A 189 24.11 -8.36 2.99
CA ASP A 189 24.66 -8.77 4.27
C ASP A 189 23.54 -8.86 5.31
N GLU A 190 23.84 -9.46 6.46
CA GLU A 190 22.87 -9.73 7.53
C GLU A 190 22.57 -8.51 8.43
N LYS A 191 23.35 -7.44 8.37
CA LYS A 191 23.34 -6.41 9.42
C LYS A 191 22.18 -5.43 9.26
N ASP A 192 21.39 -5.23 10.29
CA ASP A 192 20.37 -4.15 10.35
C ASP A 192 19.25 -4.28 9.30
N ILE A 193 18.94 -5.49 8.81
CA ILE A 193 17.80 -5.71 7.90
C ILE A 193 16.48 -5.36 8.60
N GLU A 194 16.42 -5.60 9.90
CA GLU A 194 15.31 -5.33 10.82
C GLU A 194 15.11 -3.84 11.13
N ASN A 195 16.00 -2.95 10.68
CA ASN A 195 15.92 -1.52 11.00
C ASN A 195 14.58 -0.92 10.55
N GLU A 196 13.77 -0.50 11.53
CA GLU A 196 12.42 0.01 11.33
C GLU A 196 12.37 1.45 10.80
N GLU A 197 13.49 2.16 10.72
CA GLU A 197 13.59 3.52 10.17
C GLU A 197 13.83 3.55 8.65
N ILE A 198 13.98 2.36 8.04
CA ILE A 198 14.34 2.21 6.63
C ILE A 198 13.42 1.18 5.97
N ASN A 199 12.88 1.53 4.80
CA ASN A 199 12.25 0.58 3.89
C ASN A 199 13.34 -0.22 3.15
N THR A 200 13.36 -1.53 3.29
CA THR A 200 14.40 -2.38 2.69
C THR A 200 13.80 -3.28 1.62
N VAL A 201 14.44 -3.34 0.45
CA VAL A 201 14.19 -4.36 -0.58
C VAL A 201 15.36 -5.34 -0.54
N VAL A 202 15.09 -6.63 -0.35
CA VAL A 202 16.10 -7.69 -0.44
C VAL A 202 15.90 -8.46 -1.73
N ILE A 203 16.96 -8.60 -2.54
CA ILE A 203 16.94 -9.25 -3.85
C ILE A 203 18.00 -10.36 -3.88
N GLY A 204 17.61 -11.59 -4.14
CA GLY A 204 18.51 -12.73 -3.99
C GLY A 204 17.83 -14.09 -4.18
N LYS A 205 18.63 -15.15 -4.35
CA LYS A 205 18.11 -16.52 -4.39
C LYS A 205 17.62 -16.93 -3.01
N TRP A 206 16.60 -17.79 -2.97
CA TRP A 206 15.97 -18.18 -1.71
C TRP A 206 16.94 -18.88 -0.76
N ASP A 207 17.85 -19.71 -1.29
CA ASP A 207 18.85 -20.43 -0.51
C ASP A 207 19.88 -19.52 0.19
N GLU A 208 20.04 -18.28 -0.27
CA GLU A 208 20.83 -17.24 0.37
C GLU A 208 19.97 -16.40 1.33
N ILE A 209 18.85 -15.87 0.83
CA ILE A 209 17.95 -14.99 1.59
C ILE A 209 17.37 -15.70 2.82
N SER A 210 17.01 -16.99 2.72
CA SER A 210 16.42 -17.74 3.82
C SER A 210 17.37 -17.97 4.99
N LYS A 211 18.67 -17.68 4.82
CA LYS A 211 19.69 -17.78 5.87
C LYS A 211 19.83 -16.51 6.70
N LEU A 212 19.28 -15.39 6.23
CA LEU A 212 19.25 -14.15 7.02
C LEU A 212 18.33 -14.36 8.21
N SER A 213 18.85 -14.23 9.42
CA SER A 213 18.13 -14.54 10.67
C SER A 213 16.75 -13.89 10.73
N TYR A 214 16.65 -12.59 10.47
CA TYR A 214 15.38 -11.86 10.48
C TYR A 214 14.34 -12.44 9.49
N ILE A 215 14.74 -12.74 8.25
CA ILE A 215 13.84 -13.32 7.24
C ILE A 215 13.47 -14.75 7.62
N ASN A 216 14.42 -15.52 8.15
CA ASN A 216 14.18 -16.88 8.62
C ASN A 216 13.14 -16.91 9.74
N ASP A 217 13.27 -16.02 10.73
CA ASP A 217 12.36 -15.91 11.87
C ASP A 217 10.95 -15.52 11.41
N VAL A 218 10.84 -14.51 10.53
CA VAL A 218 9.54 -14.11 9.97
C VAL A 218 8.93 -15.26 9.17
N TYR A 219 9.70 -15.93 8.31
CA TYR A 219 9.20 -17.02 7.46
C TYR A 219 8.75 -18.24 8.28
N ASN A 220 9.41 -18.53 9.40
CA ASN A 220 9.07 -19.66 10.27
C ASN A 220 8.04 -19.32 11.36
N SER A 221 7.69 -18.04 11.54
CA SER A 221 6.64 -17.63 12.46
C SER A 221 5.27 -18.20 12.03
N LYS A 222 4.51 -18.69 13.01
CA LYS A 222 3.21 -19.35 12.79
C LYS A 222 2.21 -18.48 12.02
N ASN A 223 2.22 -17.17 12.28
CA ASN A 223 1.22 -16.22 11.77
C ASN A 223 1.81 -15.29 10.69
N ASN A 224 2.84 -15.73 9.96
CA ASN A 224 3.45 -14.90 8.93
C ASN A 224 2.46 -14.62 7.77
N GLY A 225 2.56 -13.43 7.19
CA GLY A 225 1.76 -13.02 6.02
C GLY A 225 2.27 -13.56 4.68
N LEU A 226 3.16 -14.56 4.64
CA LEU A 226 3.82 -15.02 3.41
C LEU A 226 3.14 -16.25 2.81
N PHE A 227 2.68 -16.16 1.56
CA PHE A 227 1.87 -17.21 0.91
C PHE A 227 2.63 -17.98 -0.17
N PHE A 228 3.87 -18.35 0.13
CA PHE A 228 4.70 -19.14 -0.76
C PHE A 228 5.55 -20.16 -0.01
N LYS A 229 6.05 -21.16 -0.73
CA LYS A 229 7.18 -22.02 -0.32
C LYS A 229 8.16 -22.10 -1.46
N ILE A 230 9.46 -22.04 -1.18
CA ILE A 230 10.50 -22.15 -2.20
C ILE A 230 11.47 -23.27 -1.79
N GLY A 231 11.74 -24.15 -2.75
CA GLY A 231 12.74 -25.21 -2.68
C GLY A 231 13.26 -25.50 -4.09
N ASP A 232 13.16 -26.76 -4.52
CA ASP A 232 13.35 -27.13 -5.93
C ASP A 232 12.33 -26.43 -6.85
N LYS A 233 11.11 -26.20 -6.34
CA LYS A 233 10.03 -25.46 -7.01
C LYS A 233 9.57 -24.27 -6.20
N VAL A 234 8.92 -23.31 -6.87
CA VAL A 234 8.17 -22.24 -6.22
C VAL A 234 6.70 -22.66 -6.11
N LYS A 235 6.16 -22.64 -4.90
CA LYS A 235 4.78 -23.03 -4.60
C LYS A 235 3.98 -21.81 -4.17
N ALA A 236 2.91 -21.52 -4.90
CA ALA A 236 1.92 -20.52 -4.54
C ALA A 236 0.91 -21.14 -3.55
N LEU A 237 0.66 -20.45 -2.44
CA LEU A 237 -0.27 -20.91 -1.42
C LEU A 237 -1.59 -20.13 -1.51
N ASN A 238 -2.68 -20.78 -1.07
CA ASN A 238 -3.92 -20.09 -0.75
C ASN A 238 -3.88 -19.50 0.67
N TYR A 239 -4.98 -18.84 1.06
CA TYR A 239 -5.14 -18.28 2.41
C TYR A 239 -5.02 -19.31 3.54
N ASN A 240 -5.32 -20.58 3.26
CA ASN A 240 -5.19 -21.68 4.22
C ASN A 240 -3.76 -22.24 4.30
N LYS A 241 -2.78 -21.62 3.63
CA LYS A 241 -1.38 -22.10 3.48
C LYS A 241 -1.25 -23.44 2.75
N GLU A 242 -2.29 -23.86 2.03
CA GLU A 242 -2.28 -25.05 1.19
C GLU A 242 -1.70 -24.69 -0.18
N ILE A 243 -0.99 -25.65 -0.79
CA ILE A 243 -0.39 -25.45 -2.11
C ILE A 243 -1.51 -25.43 -3.15
N SER A 244 -1.70 -24.28 -3.79
CA SER A 244 -2.64 -24.13 -4.90
C SER A 244 -1.99 -24.39 -6.25
N LYS A 245 -0.70 -24.06 -6.38
CA LYS A 245 0.05 -24.23 -7.63
C LYS A 245 1.54 -24.32 -7.41
N GLU A 246 2.23 -25.05 -8.28
CA GLU A 246 3.69 -25.19 -8.27
C GLU A 246 4.28 -24.75 -9.61
N TYR A 247 5.50 -24.23 -9.56
CA TYR A 247 6.26 -23.73 -10.70
C TYR A 247 7.69 -24.29 -10.63
N GLU A 248 8.16 -24.92 -11.71
CA GLU A 248 9.53 -25.43 -11.81
C GLU A 248 10.57 -24.33 -11.63
N LYS A 249 10.27 -23.15 -12.19
CA LYS A 249 11.08 -21.94 -12.05
C LYS A 249 10.17 -20.77 -11.74
N GLY A 250 10.54 -20.00 -10.74
CA GLY A 250 9.81 -18.79 -10.40
C GLY A 250 10.50 -17.92 -9.38
N ALA A 251 9.87 -16.77 -9.16
CA ALA A 251 10.22 -15.83 -8.12
C ALA A 251 8.95 -15.35 -7.40
N VAL A 252 9.15 -14.65 -6.31
CA VAL A 252 8.13 -14.07 -5.46
C VAL A 252 8.50 -12.63 -5.18
N ILE A 253 7.49 -11.76 -5.17
CA ILE A 253 7.54 -10.43 -4.59
C ILE A 253 6.57 -10.43 -3.41
N ALA A 254 7.09 -10.25 -2.21
CA ALA A 254 6.29 -10.18 -1.00
C ALA A 254 6.74 -9.00 -0.13
N ALA A 255 5.81 -8.46 0.65
CA ALA A 255 6.06 -7.39 1.60
C ALA A 255 5.69 -7.84 3.01
N ILE A 256 6.51 -7.47 3.98
CA ILE A 256 6.28 -7.71 5.41
C ILE A 256 6.55 -6.41 6.18
N PRO A 257 5.78 -6.11 7.24
CA PRO A 257 6.10 -5.00 8.11
C PRO A 257 7.42 -5.29 8.84
N LYS A 258 8.20 -4.26 9.15
CA LYS A 258 9.34 -4.42 10.07
C LYS A 258 8.95 -4.19 11.53
N GLY A 259 8.09 -3.21 11.75
CA GLY A 259 7.52 -2.85 13.04
C GLY A 259 6.03 -2.58 12.92
N TYR A 260 5.28 -2.76 14.02
CA TYR A 260 3.88 -2.37 14.05
C TYR A 260 3.77 -0.86 14.14
N GLY A 261 3.15 -0.23 13.14
CA GLY A 261 2.87 1.22 13.12
C GLY A 261 4.01 2.13 12.74
N THR A 262 5.12 1.55 12.32
CA THR A 262 6.26 2.31 11.79
C THR A 262 6.05 2.70 10.33
N GLY A 263 5.13 2.03 9.62
CA GLY A 263 4.97 2.13 8.17
C GLY A 263 6.19 1.58 7.39
N SER A 264 7.17 1.00 8.08
CA SER A 264 8.38 0.46 7.49
C SER A 264 8.20 -0.99 7.07
N ASN A 265 8.74 -1.29 5.89
CA ASN A 265 8.50 -2.54 5.21
C ASN A 265 9.82 -3.17 4.75
N LEU A 266 9.85 -4.49 4.84
CA LEU A 266 10.83 -5.34 4.17
C LEU A 266 10.14 -6.00 2.98
N TRP A 267 10.60 -5.68 1.78
CA TRP A 267 10.22 -6.36 0.54
C TRP A 267 11.23 -7.45 0.24
N ILE A 268 10.74 -8.65 -0.06
CA ILE A 268 11.58 -9.79 -0.44
C ILE A 268 11.27 -10.13 -1.89
N ILE A 269 12.28 -10.02 -2.75
CA ILE A 269 12.25 -10.44 -4.15
C ILE A 269 13.18 -11.63 -4.29
N THR A 270 12.60 -12.83 -4.31
CA THR A 270 13.37 -14.08 -4.19
C THR A 270 12.79 -15.21 -5.00
N GLY A 271 13.55 -16.27 -5.25
CA GLY A 271 13.13 -17.37 -6.11
C GLY A 271 14.12 -18.53 -6.12
N ASN A 272 13.79 -19.55 -6.92
CA ASN A 272 14.65 -20.71 -7.15
C ASN A 272 15.48 -20.58 -8.45
N ASP A 273 15.22 -19.56 -9.26
CA ASP A 273 15.82 -19.36 -10.58
C ASP A 273 16.19 -17.88 -10.77
N GLU A 274 17.42 -17.63 -11.21
CA GLU A 274 17.98 -16.28 -11.34
C GLU A 274 17.21 -15.42 -12.34
N GLN A 275 16.83 -15.98 -13.51
CA GLN A 275 16.11 -15.23 -14.53
C GLN A 275 14.73 -14.83 -14.01
N SER A 276 14.04 -15.73 -13.31
CA SER A 276 12.73 -15.43 -12.71
C SER A 276 12.81 -14.30 -11.69
N ILE A 277 13.90 -14.21 -10.91
CA ILE A 277 14.13 -13.10 -9.96
C ILE A 277 14.40 -11.79 -10.72
N LYS A 278 15.21 -11.81 -11.78
CA LYS A 278 15.41 -10.62 -12.63
C LYS A 278 14.11 -10.14 -13.26
N ASP A 279 13.27 -11.05 -13.73
CA ASP A 279 11.96 -10.73 -14.27
C ASP A 279 11.04 -10.12 -13.20
N ALA A 280 11.13 -10.59 -11.95
CA ALA A 280 10.41 -10.01 -10.81
C ALA A 280 10.84 -8.58 -10.50
N VAL A 281 12.15 -8.31 -10.47
CA VAL A 281 12.65 -6.93 -10.32
C VAL A 281 12.24 -6.07 -11.52
N ALA A 282 12.29 -6.63 -12.74
CA ALA A 282 11.88 -5.94 -13.96
C ALA A 282 10.41 -5.55 -13.99
N VAL A 283 9.51 -6.33 -13.37
CA VAL A 283 8.11 -5.92 -13.21
C VAL A 283 8.01 -4.59 -12.47
N LEU A 284 8.84 -4.36 -11.44
CA LEU A 284 8.77 -3.15 -10.63
C LEU A 284 9.18 -1.89 -11.40
N TYR A 285 10.21 -1.95 -12.26
CA TYR A 285 10.66 -0.75 -13.00
C TYR A 285 10.17 -0.66 -14.45
N LYS A 286 9.62 -1.74 -15.04
CA LYS A 286 9.08 -1.72 -16.42
C LYS A 286 7.57 -1.74 -16.51
N THR A 287 6.91 -2.54 -15.67
CA THR A 287 5.45 -2.76 -15.74
C THR A 287 4.83 -2.85 -14.34
N PRO A 288 5.02 -1.82 -13.48
CA PRO A 288 4.56 -1.85 -12.09
C PRO A 288 3.04 -2.00 -11.96
N GLU A 289 2.28 -1.59 -12.97
CA GLU A 289 0.83 -1.72 -13.01
C GLU A 289 0.35 -3.18 -12.92
N LYS A 290 1.20 -4.16 -13.28
CA LYS A 290 0.86 -5.59 -13.21
C LYS A 290 0.68 -6.13 -11.80
N ILE A 291 1.18 -5.45 -10.78
CA ILE A 291 1.02 -5.86 -9.37
C ILE A 291 0.00 -4.99 -8.63
N LYS A 292 -0.68 -4.05 -9.31
CA LYS A 292 -1.67 -3.16 -8.69
C LYS A 292 -2.77 -4.00 -7.98
N GLY A 293 -3.06 -3.66 -6.73
CA GLY A 293 -4.05 -4.36 -5.89
C GLY A 293 -3.63 -5.74 -5.36
N MET A 294 -2.45 -6.26 -5.72
CA MET A 294 -2.00 -7.57 -5.26
C MET A 294 -1.46 -7.54 -3.82
N PHE A 295 -1.64 -8.64 -3.10
CA PHE A 295 -1.12 -8.77 -1.74
C PHE A 295 0.36 -9.17 -1.76
N SER A 296 0.67 -10.14 -2.60
CA SER A 296 2.01 -10.58 -2.97
C SER A 296 1.92 -11.23 -4.36
N ALA A 297 3.04 -11.51 -5.02
CA ALA A 297 3.02 -12.09 -6.35
C ALA A 297 4.01 -13.23 -6.51
N VAL A 298 3.60 -14.28 -7.22
CA VAL A 298 4.51 -15.26 -7.83
C VAL A 298 4.71 -14.90 -9.30
N LEU A 299 5.95 -14.94 -9.75
CA LEU A 299 6.32 -14.78 -11.15
C LEU A 299 6.87 -16.08 -11.70
N SER A 300 6.39 -16.49 -12.86
CA SER A 300 6.90 -17.66 -13.58
C SER A 300 6.69 -17.48 -15.08
N GLY A 301 7.79 -17.42 -15.84
CA GLY A 301 7.77 -16.94 -17.21
C GLY A 301 7.16 -15.54 -17.30
N ASN A 302 6.25 -15.31 -18.24
CA ASN A 302 5.62 -13.99 -18.45
C ASN A 302 4.40 -13.72 -17.54
N LYS A 303 4.13 -14.58 -16.55
CA LYS A 303 2.93 -14.49 -15.71
C LYS A 303 3.26 -13.89 -14.36
N VAL A 304 2.40 -12.96 -13.92
CA VAL A 304 2.35 -12.43 -12.55
C VAL A 304 1.07 -12.98 -11.92
N ILE A 305 1.20 -13.73 -10.83
CA ILE A 305 0.08 -14.40 -10.16
C ILE A 305 -0.05 -13.84 -8.75
N ASN A 306 -1.19 -13.24 -8.44
CA ASN A 306 -1.49 -12.78 -7.09
C ASN A 306 -1.52 -13.95 -6.10
N ILE A 307 -0.92 -13.75 -4.93
CA ILE A 307 -0.98 -14.66 -3.79
C ILE A 307 -1.33 -13.89 -2.50
N PRO A 308 -2.15 -14.45 -1.59
CA PRO A 308 -2.68 -15.81 -1.59
C PRO A 308 -3.65 -16.08 -2.74
N MET A 309 -3.59 -17.29 -3.31
CA MET A 309 -4.54 -17.69 -4.35
C MET A 309 -5.93 -17.88 -3.75
N LYS A 310 -6.97 -17.54 -4.52
CA LYS A 310 -8.34 -17.92 -4.22
C LYS A 310 -8.45 -19.46 -4.27
N ASN A 311 -9.10 -20.04 -3.25
CA ASN A 311 -9.44 -21.47 -3.19
C ASN A 311 -10.29 -21.91 -4.37
#